data_AF-A0A7V1GEG5-F1
#
_entry.id   AF-A0A7V1GEG5-F1
#
_cell.length_a   1.000
_cell.length_b   1.000
_cell.length_c   1.000
_cell.angle_alpha   90.00
_cell.angle_beta   90.00
_cell.angle_gamma   90.00
#
_symmetry.space_group_name_H-M   'P 1'
#
loop_
_entity.id
_entity.type
_entity.pdbx_description
1 polymer ?
#
loop_
_entity_poly.entity_id
_entity_poly.type
_entity_poly.pdbx_seq_one_letter_code
_entity_poly.pdbx_strand_id
1 'polypeptide(L)'
;MTKGSQVSSVKPYLEWQESQPTGAQFGILSKLHGTWVNWQGGPRGLHTTCMPSPGTSSETIFGVFHFKSQQYREQLKFTCVNAPVRNRGGSNEQFNGAVKYETAIIDNDNVLQHFENGMYLWLGDNTMPWQADSPEQNPPTMFKHSSSAESVKVDAADPVMGAGELGPQFVPPHSISRSGVIPHGTTIHLTGKVAHSSNEGVAPHISDLWQQASLSISPTMGMNPERDLIAGSREKPKWTALPREDQEGGGLNSARAYFQRIFNYDQFGAKYPYTVQPNLLLTDANKDLKFKKFDLIELDSQHDTGVQGATVNNVMIERYCRVARMRHRMWLEELEVEDENGKLKVIEQLQYEQIVDFEFMFGSSGETTLWPHIQVNTLRRLEDIPIDKQLTPIKLPEEADKGAEGVPEPVVRNMKHTRE
;
A
#
# COMPACT_ATOMS: atom_id res chain seq x y z
N MET A 1 5.11 -46.38 -22.30
CA MET A 1 4.52 -45.18 -21.68
C MET A 1 3.40 -44.70 -22.58
N THR A 2 2.19 -44.57 -22.04
CA THR A 2 0.98 -44.21 -22.80
C THR A 2 1.01 -42.73 -23.17
N LYS A 3 0.80 -42.42 -24.46
CA LYS A 3 0.55 -41.06 -24.99
C LYS A 3 -0.84 -40.56 -24.58
N GLY A 4 -1.13 -40.54 -23.28
CA GLY A 4 -2.37 -39.95 -22.75
C GLY A 4 -2.31 -38.42 -22.82
N SER A 5 -3.44 -37.75 -23.00
CA SER A 5 -3.53 -36.30 -22.82
C SER A 5 -3.15 -35.94 -21.39
N GLN A 6 -2.35 -34.89 -21.20
CA GLN A 6 -2.00 -34.40 -19.86
C GLN A 6 -3.28 -34.06 -19.09
N VAL A 7 -3.47 -34.67 -17.92
CA VAL A 7 -4.52 -34.30 -16.98
C VAL A 7 -3.82 -33.62 -15.82
N SER A 8 -3.90 -32.29 -15.75
CA SER A 8 -3.44 -31.53 -14.58
C SER A 8 -4.09 -32.09 -13.33
N SER A 9 -3.32 -32.28 -12.26
CA SER A 9 -3.83 -32.68 -10.93
C SER A 9 -4.75 -31.64 -10.30
N VAL A 10 -4.87 -30.45 -10.91
CA VAL A 10 -5.84 -29.43 -10.54
C VAL A 10 -6.87 -29.23 -11.64
N LYS A 11 -8.15 -29.34 -11.27
CA LYS A 11 -9.29 -29.15 -12.18
C LYS A 11 -9.12 -27.82 -12.92
N PRO A 12 -9.13 -27.84 -14.26
CA PRO A 12 -8.15 -27.05 -14.98
C PRO A 12 -8.70 -25.64 -15.24
N TYR A 13 -7.79 -24.67 -15.19
CA TYR A 13 -8.06 -23.29 -15.61
C TYR A 13 -8.75 -23.24 -16.98
N LEU A 14 -9.38 -22.10 -17.30
CA LEU A 14 -10.01 -21.88 -18.61
C LEU A 14 -9.02 -22.17 -19.75
N GLU A 15 -9.51 -22.73 -20.86
CA GLU A 15 -8.68 -22.91 -22.06
C GLU A 15 -8.22 -21.56 -22.58
N TRP A 16 -6.91 -21.38 -22.67
CA TRP A 16 -6.37 -20.22 -23.35
C TRP A 16 -6.67 -20.34 -24.85
N GLN A 17 -7.40 -19.36 -25.38
CA GLN A 17 -7.52 -19.18 -26.82
C GLN A 17 -6.52 -18.11 -27.27
N GLU A 18 -5.92 -18.32 -28.43
CA GLU A 18 -5.07 -17.31 -29.05
C GLU A 18 -5.86 -16.00 -29.20
N SER A 19 -5.25 -14.87 -28.81
CA SER A 19 -5.86 -13.53 -28.63
C SER A 19 -6.63 -13.25 -27.32
N GLN A 20 -6.70 -14.19 -26.39
CA GLN A 20 -7.23 -13.93 -25.04
C GLN A 20 -6.12 -13.60 -24.03
N PRO A 21 -6.41 -12.79 -23.00
CA PRO A 21 -7.54 -11.87 -22.95
C PRO A 21 -7.43 -10.76 -24.01
N THR A 22 -8.57 -10.28 -24.49
CA THR A 22 -8.63 -9.21 -25.51
C THR A 22 -8.21 -7.82 -24.98
N GLY A 23 -7.98 -7.72 -23.67
CA GLY A 23 -7.49 -6.52 -22.99
C GLY A 23 -6.85 -6.85 -21.65
N ALA A 24 -6.25 -5.84 -21.01
CA ALA A 24 -5.67 -5.97 -19.69
C ALA A 24 -6.73 -6.23 -18.61
N GLN A 25 -6.39 -7.10 -17.67
CA GLN A 25 -7.30 -7.57 -16.62
C GLN A 25 -7.00 -6.88 -15.30
N PHE A 26 -7.71 -5.80 -14.98
CA PHE A 26 -7.40 -4.97 -13.81
C PHE A 26 -8.12 -5.36 -12.52
N GLY A 27 -9.17 -6.18 -12.59
CA GLY A 27 -9.99 -6.54 -11.43
C GLY A 27 -10.40 -5.30 -10.62
N ILE A 28 -10.25 -5.38 -9.30
CA ILE A 28 -10.55 -4.26 -8.39
C ILE A 28 -9.69 -3.02 -8.64
N LEU A 29 -8.47 -3.18 -9.17
CA LEU A 29 -7.54 -2.07 -9.41
C LEU A 29 -8.04 -1.13 -10.53
N SER A 30 -9.01 -1.55 -11.34
CA SER A 30 -9.69 -0.67 -12.31
C SER A 30 -10.27 0.57 -11.63
N LYS A 31 -10.75 0.43 -10.39
CA LYS A 31 -11.29 1.53 -9.57
C LYS A 31 -10.24 2.54 -9.15
N LEU A 32 -8.94 2.28 -9.30
CA LEU A 32 -7.92 3.27 -8.97
C LEU A 32 -7.74 4.31 -10.07
N HIS A 33 -8.06 3.96 -11.33
CA HIS A 33 -7.71 4.77 -12.49
C HIS A 33 -8.19 6.21 -12.39
N GLY A 34 -7.29 7.19 -12.52
CA GLY A 34 -7.63 8.61 -12.45
C GLY A 34 -6.67 9.39 -11.57
N THR A 35 -7.05 10.63 -11.23
CA THR A 35 -6.28 11.50 -10.33
C THR A 35 -7.08 11.74 -9.06
N TRP A 36 -6.46 11.49 -7.91
CA TRP A 36 -7.02 11.60 -6.58
C TRP A 36 -6.33 12.73 -5.83
N VAL A 37 -7.11 13.65 -5.27
CA VAL A 37 -6.59 14.86 -4.62
C VAL A 37 -7.37 15.19 -3.35
N ASN A 38 -6.72 15.92 -2.44
CA ASN A 38 -7.46 16.66 -1.42
C ASN A 38 -8.21 17.84 -2.08
N TRP A 39 -9.26 18.32 -1.42
CA TRP A 39 -10.08 19.44 -1.89
C TRP A 39 -10.24 20.53 -0.82
N GLN A 40 -10.70 21.71 -1.23
CA GLN A 40 -10.94 22.82 -0.31
C GLN A 40 -12.10 22.47 0.64
N GLY A 41 -11.87 22.62 1.95
CA GLY A 41 -12.83 22.24 2.99
C GLY A 41 -12.86 20.74 3.28
N GLY A 42 -12.07 19.93 2.59
CA GLY A 42 -11.86 18.51 2.88
C GLY A 42 -10.78 18.26 3.94
N PRO A 43 -10.64 16.99 4.39
CA PRO A 43 -9.54 16.56 5.23
C PRO A 43 -8.19 16.70 4.51
N ARG A 44 -7.14 16.94 5.28
CA ARG A 44 -5.73 16.85 4.86
C ARG A 44 -5.14 15.51 5.26
N GLY A 45 -4.10 15.08 4.56
CA GLY A 45 -3.31 13.94 4.97
C GLY A 45 -2.51 14.25 6.23
N LEU A 46 -2.11 13.22 6.98
CA LEU A 46 -1.23 13.33 8.13
C LEU A 46 -0.11 12.31 8.02
N HIS A 47 1.12 12.77 8.25
CA HIS A 47 2.29 11.92 8.33
C HIS A 47 2.91 12.03 9.73
N THR A 48 3.30 10.90 10.31
CA THR A 48 4.12 10.82 11.52
C THR A 48 5.44 10.14 11.18
N THR A 49 6.55 10.76 11.58
CA THR A 49 7.90 10.22 11.40
C THR A 49 8.74 10.46 12.64
N CYS A 50 9.64 9.53 12.88
CA CYS A 50 10.70 9.66 13.88
C CYS A 50 12.04 9.51 13.18
N MET A 51 12.92 10.46 13.39
CA MET A 51 14.25 10.48 12.76
C MET A 51 15.32 10.69 13.82
N PRO A 52 16.56 10.22 13.62
CA PRO A 52 17.68 10.63 14.45
C PRO A 52 17.80 12.16 14.46
N SER A 53 18.12 12.73 15.61
CA SER A 53 18.33 14.19 15.68
C SER A 53 19.59 14.59 14.89
N PRO A 54 19.62 15.78 14.27
CA PRO A 54 20.81 16.26 13.59
C PRO A 54 22.06 16.18 14.48
N GLY A 55 23.16 15.65 13.93
CA GLY A 55 24.42 15.49 14.66
C GLY A 55 24.48 14.25 15.57
N THR A 56 23.49 13.36 15.51
CA THR A 56 23.45 12.12 16.32
C THR A 56 23.48 10.88 15.43
N SER A 57 23.97 9.76 15.95
CA SER A 57 24.00 8.48 15.24
C SER A 57 24.05 7.31 16.20
N SER A 58 23.68 6.13 15.71
CA SER A 58 23.91 4.84 16.37
C SER A 58 25.38 4.51 16.62
N GLU A 59 26.33 5.36 16.20
CA GLU A 59 27.77 5.13 16.36
C GLU A 59 28.41 6.10 17.35
N THR A 60 27.75 7.22 17.65
CA THR A 60 28.36 8.34 18.40
C THR A 60 27.47 8.83 19.55
N ILE A 61 26.22 9.19 19.24
CA ILE A 61 25.26 9.75 20.18
C ILE A 61 23.95 8.98 20.04
N PHE A 62 23.81 7.97 20.90
CA PHE A 62 22.69 7.02 20.87
C PHE A 62 21.40 7.64 21.41
N GLY A 63 20.26 7.17 20.90
CA GLY A 63 18.95 7.39 21.53
C GLY A 63 18.32 8.77 21.35
N VAL A 64 18.92 9.71 20.60
CA VAL A 64 18.35 11.06 20.45
C VAL A 64 17.55 11.16 19.16
N PHE A 65 16.23 11.32 19.28
CA PHE A 65 15.32 11.36 18.15
C PHE A 65 14.50 12.65 18.08
N HIS A 66 14.17 13.01 16.84
CA HIS A 66 13.24 14.06 16.49
C HIS A 66 11.95 13.43 15.96
N PHE A 67 10.85 13.66 16.67
CA PHE A 67 9.52 13.34 16.18
C PHE A 67 8.98 14.52 15.39
N LYS A 68 8.50 14.25 14.18
CA LYS A 68 7.80 15.21 13.34
C LYS A 68 6.46 14.62 12.94
N SER A 69 5.42 15.40 13.11
CA SER A 69 4.11 15.12 12.54
C SER A 69 3.60 16.34 11.79
N GLN A 70 3.02 16.12 10.62
CA GLN A 70 2.70 17.23 9.74
C GLN A 70 1.50 16.88 8.86
N GLN A 71 0.56 17.83 8.79
CA GLN A 71 -0.48 17.78 7.78
C GLN A 71 0.09 18.12 6.40
N TYR A 72 -0.46 17.47 5.37
CA TYR A 72 0.00 17.65 4.00
C TYR A 72 -1.16 17.61 2.99
N ARG A 73 -0.86 18.04 1.77
CA ARG A 73 -1.71 17.83 0.59
C ARG A 73 -1.03 16.85 -0.35
N GLU A 74 -1.82 15.97 -0.94
CA GLU A 74 -1.34 14.96 -1.88
C GLU A 74 -2.11 15.02 -3.19
N GLN A 75 -1.40 14.62 -4.25
CA GLN A 75 -1.96 14.27 -5.54
C GLN A 75 -1.45 12.89 -5.91
N LEU A 76 -2.36 11.95 -6.09
CA LEU A 76 -2.07 10.56 -6.42
C LEU A 76 -2.72 10.23 -7.76
N LYS A 77 -1.93 9.80 -8.74
CA LYS A 77 -2.40 9.48 -10.09
C LYS A 77 -2.20 8.01 -10.39
N PHE A 78 -3.25 7.34 -10.87
CA PHE A 78 -3.19 5.96 -11.33
C PHE A 78 -3.48 5.87 -12.83
N THR A 79 -2.61 5.16 -13.54
CA THR A 79 -2.72 4.97 -14.99
C THR A 79 -2.72 3.48 -15.34
N CYS A 80 -3.84 3.00 -15.88
CA CYS A 80 -3.96 1.65 -16.39
C CYS A 80 -3.09 1.45 -17.65
N VAL A 81 -2.35 0.34 -17.70
CA VAL A 81 -1.63 -0.11 -18.88
C VAL A 81 -2.53 -1.08 -19.63
N ASN A 82 -3.11 -0.63 -20.74
CA ASN A 82 -4.13 -1.37 -21.49
C ASN A 82 -3.61 -2.60 -22.26
N ALA A 83 -2.36 -3.00 -22.03
CA ALA A 83 -1.77 -4.21 -22.57
C ALA A 83 -1.72 -5.29 -21.48
N PRO A 84 -2.23 -6.51 -21.73
CA PRO A 84 -2.14 -7.60 -20.76
C PRO A 84 -0.68 -8.04 -20.60
N VAL A 85 -0.23 -8.17 -19.34
CA VAL A 85 1.13 -8.60 -19.03
C VAL A 85 1.15 -10.11 -18.87
N ARG A 86 1.70 -10.82 -19.86
CA ARG A 86 1.67 -12.29 -19.95
C ARG A 86 2.84 -12.94 -19.20
N ASN A 87 2.55 -13.87 -18.29
CA ASN A 87 3.53 -14.81 -17.69
C ASN A 87 3.30 -16.23 -18.22
N ARG A 88 4.40 -16.94 -18.50
CA ARG A 88 4.38 -18.29 -19.10
C ARG A 88 4.80 -19.34 -18.07
N GLY A 89 3.88 -20.21 -17.69
CA GLY A 89 4.10 -21.33 -16.77
C GLY A 89 4.25 -22.69 -17.48
N GLY A 90 4.54 -22.70 -18.78
CA GLY A 90 4.55 -23.92 -19.60
C GLY A 90 3.13 -24.31 -20.00
N SER A 91 2.51 -25.22 -19.24
CA SER A 91 1.13 -25.67 -19.49
C SER A 91 0.06 -24.69 -19.00
N ASN A 92 0.46 -23.57 -18.40
CA ASN A 92 -0.42 -22.51 -17.90
C ASN A 92 0.09 -21.14 -18.37
N GLU A 93 -0.85 -20.21 -18.55
CA GLU A 93 -0.62 -18.81 -18.90
C GLU A 93 -1.30 -17.94 -17.84
N GLN A 94 -0.62 -16.88 -17.42
CA GLN A 94 -1.19 -15.84 -16.56
C GLN A 94 -1.17 -14.50 -17.29
N PHE A 95 -2.21 -13.70 -17.12
CA PHE A 95 -2.28 -12.34 -17.65
C PHE A 95 -2.61 -11.35 -16.54
N ASN A 96 -1.63 -10.52 -16.21
CA ASN A 96 -1.75 -9.51 -15.16
C ASN A 96 -2.21 -8.17 -15.74
N GLY A 97 -3.03 -7.44 -14.99
CA GLY A 97 -3.35 -6.04 -15.27
C GLY A 97 -2.41 -5.11 -14.51
N ALA A 98 -1.75 -4.22 -15.23
CA ALA A 98 -0.79 -3.28 -14.65
C ALA A 98 -1.40 -1.88 -14.47
N VAL A 99 -1.32 -1.35 -13.25
CA VAL A 99 -1.75 0.02 -12.91
C VAL A 99 -0.55 0.77 -12.35
N LYS A 100 -0.03 1.72 -13.12
CA LYS A 100 1.03 2.63 -12.65
C LYS A 100 0.47 3.57 -11.60
N TYR A 101 1.27 3.94 -10.61
CA TYR A 101 0.92 5.03 -9.69
C TYR A 101 2.06 6.04 -9.54
N GLU A 102 1.68 7.29 -9.31
CA GLU A 102 2.57 8.43 -9.07
C GLU A 102 1.96 9.27 -7.95
N THR A 103 2.70 9.54 -6.88
CA THR A 103 2.29 10.45 -5.80
C THR A 103 3.21 11.64 -5.67
N ALA A 104 2.64 12.78 -5.31
CA ALA A 104 3.35 13.99 -4.93
C ALA A 104 2.71 14.60 -3.68
N ILE A 105 3.52 14.93 -2.69
CA ILE A 105 3.10 15.46 -1.40
C ILE A 105 3.78 16.81 -1.14
N ILE A 106 2.97 17.80 -0.79
CA ILE A 106 3.44 19.11 -0.33
C ILE A 106 2.95 19.39 1.08
N ASP A 107 3.71 20.21 1.81
CA ASP A 107 3.31 20.66 3.14
C ASP A 107 2.36 21.89 3.13
N ASN A 108 2.08 22.42 4.32
CA ASN A 108 1.27 23.61 4.54
C ASN A 108 1.87 24.89 3.92
N ASP A 109 3.17 24.91 3.65
CA ASP A 109 3.89 26.03 3.02
C ASP A 109 4.05 25.83 1.51
N ASN A 110 3.43 24.78 0.96
CA ASN A 110 3.53 24.33 -0.43
C ASN A 110 4.94 23.90 -0.87
N VAL A 111 5.77 23.47 0.07
CA VAL A 111 7.08 22.89 -0.22
C VAL A 111 6.90 21.40 -0.52
N LEU A 112 7.53 20.92 -1.59
CA LEU A 112 7.57 19.50 -1.93
C LEU A 112 8.29 18.72 -0.83
N GLN A 113 7.60 17.76 -0.24
CA GLN A 113 8.13 16.92 0.86
C GLN A 113 8.46 15.51 0.38
N HIS A 114 7.60 14.94 -0.46
CA HIS A 114 7.72 13.55 -0.90
C HIS A 114 7.19 13.35 -2.31
N PHE A 115 7.80 12.44 -3.05
CA PHE A 115 7.33 11.96 -4.34
C PHE A 115 7.72 10.49 -4.50
N GLU A 116 6.87 9.72 -5.16
CA GLU A 116 7.02 8.27 -5.21
C GLU A 116 6.26 7.74 -6.44
N ASN A 117 6.77 6.67 -7.05
CA ASN A 117 6.09 6.00 -8.14
C ASN A 117 6.32 4.49 -8.12
N GLY A 118 5.49 3.79 -8.89
CA GLY A 118 5.59 2.34 -9.02
C GLY A 118 4.40 1.76 -9.76
N MET A 119 4.07 0.51 -9.43
CA MET A 119 3.03 -0.23 -10.09
C MET A 119 2.27 -1.15 -9.13
N TYR A 120 0.96 -1.25 -9.34
CA TYR A 120 0.13 -2.33 -8.83
C TYR A 120 -0.11 -3.33 -9.96
N LEU A 121 -0.05 -4.61 -9.65
CA LEU A 121 -0.42 -5.69 -10.56
C LEU A 121 -1.63 -6.43 -9.99
N TRP A 122 -2.66 -6.59 -10.81
CA TRP A 122 -3.72 -7.56 -10.57
C TRP A 122 -3.23 -8.93 -11.02
N LEU A 123 -3.06 -9.84 -10.05
CA LEU A 123 -2.66 -11.23 -10.28
C LEU A 123 -3.89 -12.14 -10.44
N GLY A 124 -5.06 -11.67 -10.01
CA GLY A 124 -6.30 -12.43 -9.95
C GLY A 124 -6.29 -13.50 -8.86
N ASP A 125 -7.36 -14.28 -8.79
CA ASP A 125 -7.43 -15.42 -7.88
C ASP A 125 -6.49 -16.55 -8.32
N ASN A 126 -5.62 -16.94 -7.40
CA ASN A 126 -4.65 -18.01 -7.57
C ASN A 126 -5.04 -19.26 -6.76
N THR A 127 -6.21 -19.29 -6.12
CA THR A 127 -6.63 -20.40 -5.25
C THR A 127 -6.79 -21.73 -6.01
N MET A 128 -6.43 -22.81 -5.32
CA MET A 128 -6.47 -24.18 -5.83
C MET A 128 -7.30 -25.06 -4.86
N PRO A 129 -8.32 -25.81 -5.34
CA PRO A 129 -8.79 -25.85 -6.72
C PRO A 129 -9.45 -24.54 -7.15
N TRP A 130 -9.41 -24.26 -8.46
CA TRP A 130 -10.07 -23.10 -9.06
C TRP A 130 -11.56 -23.05 -8.71
N GLN A 131 -12.05 -21.85 -8.42
CA GLN A 131 -13.44 -21.59 -8.05
C GLN A 131 -14.06 -20.58 -9.02
N ALA A 132 -15.01 -21.02 -9.84
CA ALA A 132 -15.69 -20.19 -10.84
C ALA A 132 -16.40 -18.97 -10.23
N ASP A 133 -16.79 -19.09 -8.97
CA ASP A 133 -17.56 -18.14 -8.19
C ASP A 133 -16.69 -17.23 -7.30
N SER A 134 -15.35 -17.33 -7.37
CA SER A 134 -14.47 -16.39 -6.66
C SER A 134 -14.67 -14.97 -7.20
N PRO A 135 -14.87 -13.97 -6.31
CA PRO A 135 -15.00 -12.58 -6.73
C PRO A 135 -13.70 -12.02 -7.34
N GLU A 136 -12.55 -12.65 -7.09
CA GLU A 136 -11.25 -12.28 -7.63
C GLU A 136 -10.88 -13.04 -8.93
N GLN A 137 -11.74 -13.94 -9.41
CA GLN A 137 -11.64 -14.58 -10.74
C GLN A 137 -12.31 -13.76 -11.86
N ASN A 138 -12.97 -12.65 -11.55
CA ASN A 138 -13.58 -11.79 -12.55
C ASN A 138 -12.85 -10.44 -12.65
N PRO A 139 -12.08 -10.19 -13.73
CA PRO A 139 -11.89 -11.05 -14.89
C PRO A 139 -10.83 -12.14 -14.70
N PRO A 140 -10.88 -13.25 -15.47
CA PRO A 140 -9.96 -14.38 -15.31
C PRO A 140 -8.55 -14.01 -15.74
N THR A 141 -7.56 -14.37 -14.90
CA THR A 141 -6.15 -14.10 -15.14
C THR A 141 -5.34 -15.36 -15.47
N MET A 142 -5.80 -16.54 -15.06
CA MET A 142 -5.13 -17.83 -15.27
C MET A 142 -5.83 -18.69 -16.32
N PHE A 143 -5.04 -19.27 -17.22
CA PHE A 143 -5.52 -20.12 -18.31
C PHE A 143 -4.62 -21.36 -18.45
N LYS A 144 -5.20 -22.49 -18.86
CA LYS A 144 -4.43 -23.67 -19.27
C LYS A 144 -4.06 -23.55 -20.75
N HIS A 145 -2.85 -23.95 -21.10
CA HIS A 145 -2.33 -23.92 -22.46
C HIS A 145 -1.55 -25.21 -22.73
N SER A 146 -2.22 -26.18 -23.37
CA SER A 146 -1.61 -27.47 -23.66
C SER A 146 -0.49 -27.36 -24.69
N SER A 147 0.59 -28.12 -24.50
CA SER A 147 1.64 -28.25 -25.52
C SER A 147 1.10 -28.88 -26.80
N SER A 148 1.51 -28.37 -27.96
CA SER A 148 1.31 -29.02 -29.25
C SER A 148 2.43 -30.05 -29.53
N ALA A 149 2.18 -31.02 -30.40
CA ALA A 149 3.21 -31.98 -30.83
C ALA A 149 4.44 -31.30 -31.46
N GLU A 150 4.23 -30.17 -32.15
CA GLU A 150 5.31 -29.36 -32.71
C GLU A 150 6.11 -28.66 -31.62
N SER A 151 5.45 -28.05 -30.63
CA SER A 151 6.15 -27.36 -29.53
C SER A 151 7.08 -28.29 -28.73
N VAL A 152 6.66 -29.54 -28.52
CA VAL A 152 7.47 -30.57 -27.84
C VAL A 152 8.67 -30.98 -28.69
N LYS A 153 8.47 -31.10 -30.00
CA LYS A 153 9.50 -31.51 -30.96
C LYS A 153 10.57 -30.43 -31.15
N VAL A 154 10.18 -29.16 -31.24
CA VAL A 154 11.09 -28.01 -31.37
C VAL A 154 12.02 -27.90 -30.17
N ASP A 155 11.48 -28.07 -28.96
CA ASP A 155 12.25 -27.99 -27.71
C ASP A 155 13.01 -29.30 -27.39
N ALA A 156 13.02 -30.27 -28.32
CA ALA A 156 13.67 -31.58 -28.19
C ALA A 156 13.35 -32.30 -26.86
N ALA A 157 12.13 -32.09 -26.35
CA ALA A 157 11.69 -32.61 -25.07
C ALA A 157 10.98 -33.95 -25.25
N ASP A 158 11.32 -34.95 -24.42
CA ASP A 158 10.52 -36.15 -24.24
C ASP A 158 9.69 -36.00 -22.96
N PRO A 159 8.36 -35.76 -23.05
CA PRO A 159 7.53 -35.58 -21.86
C PRO A 159 7.46 -36.90 -21.07
N VAL A 160 7.95 -36.88 -19.83
CA VAL A 160 7.87 -38.01 -18.90
C VAL A 160 6.76 -37.75 -17.89
N MET A 161 5.73 -38.59 -17.90
CA MET A 161 4.69 -38.59 -16.86
C MET A 161 5.16 -39.46 -15.68
N GLY A 162 5.02 -38.97 -14.45
CA GLY A 162 5.46 -39.70 -13.26
C GLY A 162 5.15 -38.95 -11.96
N ALA A 163 5.57 -39.52 -10.82
CA ALA A 163 5.22 -39.06 -9.47
C ALA A 163 5.48 -37.56 -9.18
N GLY A 164 6.33 -36.89 -9.97
CA GLY A 164 6.56 -35.45 -9.89
C GLY A 164 5.33 -34.58 -10.22
N GLU A 165 4.28 -35.12 -10.85
CA GLU A 165 3.00 -34.43 -11.08
C GLU A 165 2.23 -34.09 -9.78
N LEU A 166 2.61 -34.74 -8.68
CA LEU A 166 2.15 -34.49 -7.31
C LEU A 166 3.21 -33.78 -6.46
N GLY A 167 4.23 -33.19 -7.10
CA GLY A 167 5.25 -32.38 -6.42
C GLY A 167 4.63 -31.18 -5.68
N PRO A 168 5.42 -30.50 -4.82
CA PRO A 168 4.92 -29.40 -4.01
C PRO A 168 4.33 -28.30 -4.91
N GLN A 169 3.05 -27.99 -4.68
CA GLN A 169 2.37 -26.87 -5.31
C GLN A 169 2.43 -25.66 -4.38
N PHE A 170 3.07 -24.59 -4.83
CA PHE A 170 3.15 -23.34 -4.09
C PHE A 170 2.07 -22.39 -4.61
N VAL A 171 1.01 -22.21 -3.82
CA VAL A 171 -0.11 -21.34 -4.18
C VAL A 171 -0.04 -20.10 -3.29
N PRO A 172 0.40 -18.95 -3.82
CA PRO A 172 0.36 -17.71 -3.06
C PRO A 172 -1.11 -17.28 -2.87
N PRO A 173 -1.55 -16.93 -1.64
CA PRO A 173 -2.93 -16.53 -1.38
C PRO A 173 -3.25 -15.08 -1.80
N HIS A 174 -2.43 -14.50 -2.68
CA HIS A 174 -2.43 -13.08 -3.01
C HIS A 174 -2.96 -12.85 -4.43
N SER A 175 -3.82 -11.83 -4.59
CA SER A 175 -4.39 -11.42 -5.88
C SER A 175 -3.90 -10.05 -6.35
N ILE A 176 -3.14 -9.35 -5.52
CA ILE A 176 -2.58 -8.04 -5.79
C ILE A 176 -1.11 -8.03 -5.38
N SER A 177 -0.26 -7.42 -6.22
CA SER A 177 1.08 -6.98 -5.80
C SER A 177 1.26 -5.48 -6.05
N ARG A 178 2.06 -4.84 -5.20
CA ARG A 178 2.52 -3.45 -5.34
C ARG A 178 4.03 -3.44 -5.31
N SER A 179 4.65 -2.82 -6.30
CA SER A 179 6.09 -2.54 -6.31
C SER A 179 6.35 -1.06 -6.51
N GLY A 180 7.47 -0.57 -5.99
CA GLY A 180 7.85 0.83 -6.13
C GLY A 180 9.06 1.20 -5.30
N VAL A 181 9.39 2.49 -5.32
CA VAL A 181 10.42 3.08 -4.46
C VAL A 181 9.73 4.04 -3.51
N ILE A 182 9.96 3.84 -2.21
CA ILE A 182 9.50 4.74 -1.14
C ILE A 182 10.62 5.74 -0.81
N PRO A 183 10.39 6.80 0.00
CA PRO A 183 11.42 7.79 0.23
C PRO A 183 12.69 7.17 0.81
N HIS A 184 13.79 7.88 0.62
CA HIS A 184 15.15 7.45 0.96
C HIS A 184 15.70 6.30 0.12
N GLY A 185 15.03 5.87 -0.95
CA GLY A 185 15.58 4.93 -1.94
C GLY A 185 15.46 3.46 -1.56
N THR A 186 14.54 3.13 -0.65
CA THR A 186 14.16 1.74 -0.37
C THR A 186 13.17 1.24 -1.42
N THR A 187 13.45 0.08 -2.00
CA THR A 187 12.53 -0.59 -2.93
C THR A 187 11.58 -1.49 -2.15
N ILE A 188 10.32 -1.52 -2.55
CA ILE A 188 9.28 -2.32 -1.91
C ILE A 188 8.65 -3.31 -2.88
N HIS A 189 8.23 -4.44 -2.35
CA HIS A 189 7.29 -5.37 -2.93
C HIS A 189 6.29 -5.74 -1.84
N LEU A 190 5.02 -5.36 -2.00
CA LEU A 190 3.94 -5.78 -1.12
C LEU A 190 3.02 -6.73 -1.88
N THR A 191 2.49 -7.74 -1.19
CA THR A 191 1.49 -8.66 -1.73
C THR A 191 0.27 -8.67 -0.83
N GLY A 192 -0.89 -9.01 -1.40
CA GLY A 192 -2.13 -9.12 -0.64
C GLY A 192 -3.34 -9.29 -1.54
N LYS A 193 -4.50 -8.84 -1.07
CA LYS A 193 -5.79 -9.07 -1.74
C LYS A 193 -6.86 -8.07 -1.29
N VAL A 194 -8.05 -8.20 -1.84
CA VAL A 194 -9.27 -7.60 -1.27
C VAL A 194 -9.59 -8.36 0.02
N ALA A 195 -9.50 -7.69 1.16
CA ALA A 195 -9.74 -8.29 2.46
C ALA A 195 -11.23 -8.28 2.84
N HIS A 196 -11.95 -7.25 2.39
CA HIS A 196 -13.38 -7.10 2.67
C HIS A 196 -14.05 -6.19 1.64
N SER A 197 -15.30 -6.49 1.33
CA SER A 197 -16.18 -5.66 0.50
C SER A 197 -17.55 -5.57 1.15
N SER A 198 -18.17 -4.39 1.13
CA SER A 198 -19.52 -4.19 1.61
C SER A 198 -20.34 -3.38 0.62
N ASN A 199 -21.58 -3.83 0.38
CA ASN A 199 -22.59 -3.12 -0.42
C ASN A 199 -23.77 -2.64 0.45
N GLU A 200 -23.60 -2.62 1.77
CA GLU A 200 -24.69 -2.41 2.73
C GLU A 200 -24.88 -0.93 3.11
N GLY A 201 -24.20 -0.01 2.43
CA GLY A 201 -24.25 1.42 2.75
C GLY A 201 -23.68 1.79 4.13
N VAL A 202 -22.84 0.92 4.69
CA VAL A 202 -22.16 1.15 5.96
C VAL A 202 -20.77 1.74 5.74
N ALA A 203 -20.35 2.62 6.65
CA ALA A 203 -18.99 3.15 6.66
C ALA A 203 -17.97 2.03 6.94
N PRO A 204 -16.79 2.05 6.31
CA PRO A 204 -15.76 1.08 6.64
C PRO A 204 -15.25 1.27 8.07
N HIS A 205 -14.96 0.15 8.71
CA HIS A 205 -14.16 0.15 9.93
C HIS A 205 -12.69 0.42 9.57
N ILE A 206 -12.12 1.46 10.16
CA ILE A 206 -10.71 1.83 9.94
C ILE A 206 -9.80 1.14 10.95
N SER A 207 -10.07 1.34 12.24
CA SER A 207 -9.30 0.81 13.36
C SER A 207 -10.01 1.13 14.66
N ASP A 208 -9.84 0.26 15.65
CA ASP A 208 -10.30 0.54 17.01
C ASP A 208 -9.44 1.60 17.68
N LEU A 209 -10.04 2.37 18.58
CA LEU A 209 -9.30 3.34 19.37
C LEU A 209 -8.22 2.62 20.19
N TRP A 210 -6.99 3.09 20.06
CA TRP A 210 -5.79 2.55 20.71
C TRP A 210 -5.34 1.16 20.26
N GLN A 211 -5.79 0.70 19.08
CA GLN A 211 -5.28 -0.52 18.48
C GLN A 211 -3.77 -0.40 18.19
N GLN A 212 -2.97 -1.25 18.85
CA GLN A 212 -1.51 -1.17 18.83
C GLN A 212 -0.90 -1.14 17.42
N ALA A 213 -1.47 -1.87 16.46
CA ALA A 213 -0.98 -1.95 15.09
C ALA A 213 -1.07 -0.62 14.31
N SER A 214 -1.86 0.35 14.81
CA SER A 214 -2.14 1.65 14.21
C SER A 214 -1.53 2.82 14.97
N LEU A 215 -0.76 2.55 16.04
CA LEU A 215 -0.12 3.59 16.84
C LEU A 215 1.22 3.98 16.24
N SER A 216 1.57 5.27 16.29
CA SER A 216 2.91 5.80 15.98
C SER A 216 3.95 5.47 17.07
N ILE A 217 3.63 4.52 17.95
CA ILE A 217 4.41 4.10 19.11
C ILE A 217 4.28 2.58 19.20
N SER A 218 5.39 1.86 19.21
CA SER A 218 5.39 0.39 19.31
C SER A 218 5.63 -0.10 20.75
N PRO A 219 5.30 -1.38 21.05
CA PRO A 219 5.63 -1.97 22.35
C PRO A 219 7.12 -2.04 22.62
N THR A 220 7.96 -2.18 21.57
CA THR A 220 9.42 -2.23 21.73
C THR A 220 10.01 -0.88 22.11
N MET A 221 9.22 0.20 22.08
CA MET A 221 9.60 1.50 22.64
C MET A 221 9.28 1.60 24.14
N GLY A 222 8.80 0.52 24.76
CA GLY A 222 8.40 0.44 26.17
C GLY A 222 6.99 0.98 26.47
N MET A 223 6.18 1.17 25.42
CA MET A 223 4.78 1.54 25.51
C MET A 223 3.93 0.34 25.92
N ASN A 224 3.01 0.54 26.86
CA ASN A 224 1.95 -0.40 27.17
C ASN A 224 0.60 0.33 27.02
N PRO A 225 -0.18 0.07 25.95
CA PRO A 225 -1.46 0.74 25.70
C PRO A 225 -2.43 0.72 26.89
N GLU A 226 -2.55 -0.40 27.60
CA GLU A 226 -3.48 -0.53 28.74
C GLU A 226 -3.08 0.35 29.92
N ARG A 227 -1.77 0.56 30.11
CA ARG A 227 -1.22 1.40 31.18
C ARG A 227 -1.14 2.88 30.78
N ASP A 228 -0.77 3.14 29.53
CA ASP A 228 -0.31 4.44 29.06
C ASP A 228 -1.37 5.23 28.31
N LEU A 229 -2.45 4.58 27.84
CA LEU A 229 -3.61 5.20 27.19
C LEU A 229 -4.86 5.04 28.06
N ILE A 230 -5.87 5.88 27.79
CA ILE A 230 -7.17 5.79 28.47
C ILE A 230 -8.12 4.99 27.60
N ALA A 231 -8.50 3.80 28.06
CA ALA A 231 -9.44 2.94 27.34
C ALA A 231 -10.73 3.69 26.98
N GLY A 232 -11.13 3.62 25.70
CA GLY A 232 -12.35 4.25 25.18
C GLY A 232 -12.35 5.78 25.15
N SER A 233 -11.25 6.45 25.52
CA SER A 233 -11.19 7.91 25.58
C SER A 233 -10.04 8.47 24.75
N ARG A 234 -10.35 9.54 24.00
CA ARG A 234 -9.38 10.38 23.29
C ARG A 234 -8.83 11.51 24.19
N GLU A 235 -8.99 11.41 25.51
CA GLU A 235 -8.39 12.35 26.46
C GLU A 235 -6.91 12.06 26.67
N LYS A 236 -6.12 13.13 26.81
CA LYS A 236 -4.68 13.01 27.00
C LYS A 236 -4.37 12.43 28.40
N PRO A 237 -3.57 11.35 28.50
CA PRO A 237 -3.18 10.79 29.80
C PRO A 237 -2.41 11.78 30.69
N LYS A 238 -2.67 11.78 32.00
CA LYS A 238 -2.07 12.74 32.95
C LYS A 238 -0.55 12.68 33.03
N TRP A 239 0.04 11.48 32.85
CA TRP A 239 1.49 11.30 32.90
C TRP A 239 2.24 12.12 31.83
N THR A 240 1.56 12.47 30.73
CA THR A 240 2.13 13.29 29.66
C THR A 240 2.42 14.73 30.09
N ALA A 241 1.89 15.19 31.22
CA ALA A 241 2.17 16.50 31.79
C ALA A 241 3.41 16.52 32.70
N LEU A 242 3.93 15.34 33.10
CA LEU A 242 5.10 15.25 33.98
C LEU A 242 6.37 15.69 33.23
N PRO A 243 7.28 16.46 33.87
CA PRO A 243 8.60 16.72 33.31
C PRO A 243 9.35 15.45 32.94
N ARG A 244 10.28 15.53 31.98
CA ARG A 244 11.07 14.37 31.49
C ARG A 244 11.74 13.62 32.65
N GLU A 245 12.34 14.34 33.58
CA GLU A 245 13.09 13.77 34.72
C GLU A 245 12.18 13.03 35.71
N ASP A 246 10.89 13.39 35.75
CA ASP A 246 9.90 12.80 36.65
C ASP A 246 9.17 11.61 36.01
N GLN A 247 9.52 11.23 34.77
CA GLN A 247 8.96 10.06 34.11
C GLN A 247 9.47 8.77 34.75
N GLU A 248 8.60 7.77 34.84
CA GLU A 248 8.91 6.43 35.34
C GLU A 248 10.15 5.86 34.65
N GLY A 249 11.23 5.57 35.41
CA GLY A 249 12.53 5.17 34.87
C GLY A 249 13.60 6.27 34.79
N GLY A 250 13.35 7.46 35.36
CA GLY A 250 14.37 8.49 35.58
C GLY A 250 14.80 9.26 34.32
N GLY A 251 13.85 9.53 33.42
CA GLY A 251 14.05 10.38 32.25
C GLY A 251 14.89 9.79 31.12
N LEU A 252 16.21 9.59 31.31
CA LEU A 252 17.11 9.16 30.22
C LEU A 252 16.85 7.73 29.74
N ASN A 253 16.48 6.84 30.66
CA ASN A 253 16.13 5.44 30.36
C ASN A 253 14.62 5.18 30.43
N SER A 254 13.81 6.23 30.58
CA SER A 254 12.36 6.11 30.61
C SER A 254 11.81 6.00 29.20
N ALA A 255 11.19 4.88 28.87
CA ALA A 255 10.39 4.71 27.65
C ALA A 255 9.41 5.88 27.43
N ARG A 256 8.67 6.26 28.48
CA ARG A 256 7.72 7.39 28.45
C ARG A 256 8.39 8.71 28.10
N ALA A 257 9.58 9.00 28.64
CA ALA A 257 10.30 10.22 28.31
C ALA A 257 10.64 10.36 26.81
N TYR A 258 10.76 9.25 26.07
CA TYR A 258 10.99 9.27 24.63
C TYR A 258 9.72 9.56 23.85
N PHE A 259 8.63 8.82 24.11
CA PHE A 259 7.40 8.97 23.35
C PHE A 259 6.46 10.06 23.88
N GLN A 260 6.71 10.65 25.06
CA GLN A 260 5.95 11.79 25.60
C GLN A 260 5.82 12.93 24.57
N ARG A 261 6.88 13.17 23.78
CA ARG A 261 6.88 14.20 22.73
C ARG A 261 5.80 13.97 21.69
N ILE A 262 5.44 12.73 21.39
CA ILE A 262 4.37 12.38 20.45
C ILE A 262 3.01 12.84 20.99
N PHE A 263 2.77 12.64 22.29
CA PHE A 263 1.54 13.08 22.96
C PHE A 263 1.43 14.60 23.05
N ASN A 264 2.57 15.28 23.24
CA ASN A 264 2.61 16.74 23.41
C ASN A 264 2.93 17.52 22.14
N TYR A 265 3.02 16.83 21.01
CA TYR A 265 3.23 17.48 19.73
C TYR A 265 1.98 18.28 19.34
N ASP A 266 2.19 19.54 18.96
CA ASP A 266 1.14 20.49 18.55
C ASP A 266 1.72 21.50 17.54
N GLN A 267 2.30 20.99 16.46
CA GLN A 267 2.93 21.79 15.40
C GLN A 267 2.45 21.33 14.02
N PHE A 268 2.57 22.20 13.02
CA PHE A 268 2.25 21.90 11.60
C PHE A 268 0.85 21.28 11.36
N GLY A 269 -0.13 21.65 12.19
CA GLY A 269 -1.51 21.16 12.11
C GLY A 269 -1.71 19.75 12.70
N ALA A 270 -0.67 19.12 13.24
CA ALA A 270 -0.74 17.82 13.87
C ALA A 270 -0.79 17.96 15.40
N LYS A 271 -1.74 17.28 16.02
CA LYS A 271 -1.91 17.26 17.48
C LYS A 271 -2.49 15.94 17.97
N TYR A 272 -2.37 15.69 19.26
CA TYR A 272 -3.06 14.61 19.93
C TYR A 272 -4.59 14.70 19.69
N PRO A 273 -5.31 13.59 19.45
CA PRO A 273 -4.85 12.18 19.48
C PRO A 273 -4.18 11.69 18.19
N TYR A 274 -4.25 12.47 17.11
CA TYR A 274 -3.82 12.04 15.77
C TYR A 274 -2.31 11.82 15.65
N THR A 275 -1.50 12.50 16.45
CA THR A 275 -0.05 12.25 16.50
C THR A 275 0.29 10.86 17.06
N VAL A 276 -0.58 10.29 17.90
CA VAL A 276 -0.44 8.95 18.48
C VAL A 276 -1.11 7.90 17.60
N GLN A 277 -2.31 8.18 17.10
CA GLN A 277 -3.07 7.29 16.21
C GLN A 277 -3.60 8.07 14.98
N PRO A 278 -2.79 8.19 13.91
CA PRO A 278 -3.13 9.03 12.74
C PRO A 278 -4.42 8.62 12.04
N ASN A 279 -4.72 7.33 11.96
CA ASN A 279 -5.89 6.81 11.24
C ASN A 279 -7.23 7.20 11.86
N LEU A 280 -7.26 7.77 13.07
CA LEU A 280 -8.45 8.44 13.61
C LEU A 280 -8.95 9.58 12.70
N LEU A 281 -8.07 10.18 11.89
CA LEU A 281 -8.48 11.17 10.87
C LEU A 281 -9.35 10.57 9.78
N LEU A 282 -9.10 9.30 9.40
CA LEU A 282 -9.90 8.61 8.39
C LEU A 282 -11.30 8.33 8.95
N THR A 283 -11.36 7.81 10.19
CA THR A 283 -12.62 7.60 10.91
C THR A 283 -13.41 8.90 11.08
N ASP A 284 -12.74 9.99 11.43
CA ASP A 284 -13.39 11.29 11.61
C ASP A 284 -13.86 11.89 10.28
N ALA A 285 -13.15 11.65 9.17
CA ALA A 285 -13.57 12.06 7.84
C ALA A 285 -14.83 11.33 7.35
N ASN A 286 -15.13 10.16 7.93
CA ASN A 286 -16.28 9.34 7.56
C ASN A 286 -17.57 9.72 8.31
N LYS A 287 -17.49 10.64 9.28
CA LYS A 287 -18.65 11.10 10.05
C LYS A 287 -19.67 11.78 9.14
N ASP A 288 -20.93 11.44 9.35
CA ASP A 288 -22.09 12.01 8.65
C ASP A 288 -22.11 11.81 7.12
N LEU A 289 -21.23 10.94 6.60
CA LEU A 289 -21.24 10.54 5.19
C LEU A 289 -22.24 9.41 4.95
N LYS A 290 -22.89 9.44 3.78
CA LYS A 290 -23.78 8.37 3.31
C LYS A 290 -23.00 7.44 2.39
N PHE A 291 -22.64 6.27 2.90
CA PHE A 291 -21.93 5.26 2.11
C PHE A 291 -22.92 4.48 1.25
N LYS A 292 -22.45 4.06 0.06
CA LYS A 292 -23.15 3.07 -0.77
C LYS A 292 -22.45 1.73 -0.69
N LYS A 293 -21.14 1.74 -0.91
CA LYS A 293 -20.29 0.56 -0.84
C LYS A 293 -18.84 0.94 -0.56
N PHE A 294 -18.06 -0.04 -0.13
CA PHE A 294 -16.61 0.08 -0.10
C PHE A 294 -15.92 -1.26 -0.35
N ASP A 295 -14.68 -1.19 -0.79
CA ASP A 295 -13.73 -2.31 -0.86
C ASP A 295 -12.47 -1.97 -0.09
N LEU A 296 -11.99 -2.91 0.73
CA LEU A 296 -10.75 -2.83 1.48
C LEU A 296 -9.69 -3.71 0.82
N ILE A 297 -8.60 -3.08 0.37
CA ILE A 297 -7.38 -3.75 -0.09
C ILE A 297 -6.36 -3.70 1.04
N GLU A 298 -5.80 -4.86 1.40
CA GLU A 298 -4.71 -4.97 2.38
C GLU A 298 -3.49 -5.60 1.72
N LEU A 299 -2.35 -4.94 1.84
CA LEU A 299 -1.06 -5.37 1.31
C LEU A 299 0.01 -5.35 2.40
N ASP A 300 0.92 -6.31 2.35
CA ASP A 300 2.02 -6.44 3.29
C ASP A 300 3.30 -6.88 2.59
N SER A 301 4.43 -6.47 3.15
CA SER A 301 5.75 -7.02 2.80
C SER A 301 6.03 -8.37 3.48
N GLN A 302 5.31 -8.70 4.56
CA GLN A 302 5.47 -9.91 5.35
C GLN A 302 4.15 -10.65 5.54
N HIS A 303 4.19 -11.97 5.41
CA HIS A 303 3.05 -12.88 5.58
C HIS A 303 3.45 -14.08 6.43
N ASP A 304 2.52 -14.66 7.18
CA ASP A 304 2.82 -15.84 8.01
C ASP A 304 2.96 -17.13 7.19
N THR A 305 2.55 -17.10 5.90
CA THR A 305 2.57 -18.27 5.01
C THR A 305 2.88 -17.87 3.56
N GLY A 306 3.46 -18.80 2.80
CA GLY A 306 3.61 -18.67 1.34
C GLY A 306 4.69 -17.68 0.88
N VAL A 307 4.45 -17.08 -0.30
CA VAL A 307 5.33 -16.10 -0.94
C VAL A 307 5.29 -14.78 -0.17
N GLN A 308 6.47 -14.27 0.17
CA GLN A 308 6.66 -12.99 0.86
C GLN A 308 6.79 -11.85 -0.14
N GLY A 309 6.36 -10.66 0.29
CA GLY A 309 6.87 -9.42 -0.27
C GLY A 309 8.33 -9.20 0.15
N ALA A 310 8.82 -7.97 -0.01
CA ALA A 310 10.14 -7.58 0.45
C ALA A 310 10.26 -6.07 0.64
N THR A 311 11.14 -5.68 1.55
CA THR A 311 11.75 -4.35 1.58
C THR A 311 13.23 -4.53 1.28
N VAL A 312 13.76 -3.79 0.30
CA VAL A 312 15.18 -3.82 -0.07
C VAL A 312 15.76 -2.46 0.22
N ASN A 313 16.46 -2.37 1.35
CA ASN A 313 17.07 -1.14 1.83
C ASN A 313 18.31 -0.80 0.99
N ASN A 314 18.61 0.48 0.88
CA ASN A 314 19.92 0.91 0.44
C ASN A 314 20.95 0.83 1.60
N VAL A 315 22.22 1.08 1.30
CA VAL A 315 23.33 0.95 2.26
C VAL A 315 23.17 1.85 3.49
N MET A 316 22.63 3.06 3.34
CA MET A 316 22.46 3.99 4.46
C MET A 316 21.34 3.50 5.39
N ILE A 317 20.18 3.19 4.79
CA ILE A 317 18.99 2.75 5.52
C ILE A 317 19.27 1.43 6.23
N GLU A 318 19.90 0.46 5.56
CA GLU A 318 20.24 -0.83 6.18
C GLU A 318 21.15 -0.66 7.41
N ARG A 319 22.07 0.31 7.38
CA ARG A 319 23.03 0.54 8.47
C ARG A 319 22.46 1.32 9.65
N TYR A 320 21.59 2.30 9.39
CA TYR A 320 21.22 3.31 10.40
C TYR A 320 19.74 3.31 10.78
N CYS A 321 18.86 2.83 9.91
CA CYS A 321 17.41 2.87 10.13
C CYS A 321 16.71 1.87 9.21
N ARG A 322 16.93 0.57 9.44
CA ARG A 322 16.47 -0.48 8.54
C ARG A 322 14.95 -0.44 8.41
N VAL A 323 14.40 -0.48 7.18
CA VAL A 323 12.97 -0.73 6.99
C VAL A 323 12.71 -2.22 7.17
N ALA A 324 12.03 -2.58 8.25
CA ALA A 324 11.79 -3.97 8.64
C ALA A 324 10.53 -4.55 7.99
N ARG A 325 9.47 -3.75 7.88
CA ARG A 325 8.18 -4.13 7.29
C ARG A 325 7.48 -2.89 6.75
N MET A 326 6.67 -3.11 5.73
CA MET A 326 5.71 -2.12 5.26
C MET A 326 4.32 -2.76 5.13
N ARG A 327 3.32 -2.04 5.62
CA ARG A 327 1.90 -2.38 5.57
C ARG A 327 1.14 -1.28 4.86
N HIS A 328 0.15 -1.67 4.07
CA HIS A 328 -0.69 -0.72 3.35
C HIS A 328 -2.14 -1.19 3.33
N ARG A 329 -3.04 -0.33 3.77
CA ARG A 329 -4.48 -0.54 3.72
C ARG A 329 -5.10 0.57 2.91
N MET A 330 -6.01 0.22 2.02
CA MET A 330 -6.68 1.17 1.12
C MET A 330 -8.17 0.84 1.07
N TRP A 331 -9.00 1.84 1.32
CA TRP A 331 -10.45 1.78 1.20
C TRP A 331 -10.88 2.55 -0.04
N LEU A 332 -11.57 1.87 -0.94
CA LEU A 332 -12.19 2.43 -2.14
C LEU A 332 -13.68 2.54 -1.88
N GLU A 333 -14.20 3.75 -1.79
CA GLU A 333 -15.51 4.03 -1.24
C GLU A 333 -16.37 4.75 -2.28
N GLU A 334 -17.65 4.38 -2.33
CA GLU A 334 -18.66 5.13 -3.06
C GLU A 334 -19.60 5.81 -2.06
N LEU A 335 -19.73 7.13 -2.22
CA LEU A 335 -20.50 7.98 -1.31
C LEU A 335 -21.62 8.66 -2.08
N GLU A 336 -22.75 8.87 -1.41
CA GLU A 336 -23.83 9.73 -1.88
C GLU A 336 -23.70 11.12 -1.26
N VAL A 337 -23.53 12.14 -2.11
CA VAL A 337 -23.40 13.55 -1.70
C VAL A 337 -24.41 14.40 -2.45
N GLU A 338 -24.89 15.46 -1.82
CA GLU A 338 -25.68 16.49 -2.51
C GLU A 338 -24.75 17.40 -3.32
N ASP A 339 -25.14 17.71 -4.55
CA ASP A 339 -24.50 18.74 -5.36
C ASP A 339 -24.97 20.15 -4.95
N GLU A 340 -24.45 21.17 -5.63
CA GLU A 340 -24.77 22.58 -5.37
C GLU A 340 -26.27 22.92 -5.54
N ASN A 341 -27.03 22.08 -6.25
CA ASN A 341 -28.46 22.23 -6.48
C ASN A 341 -29.30 21.32 -5.55
N GLY A 342 -28.67 20.65 -4.58
CA GLY A 342 -29.33 19.70 -3.68
C GLY A 342 -29.68 18.37 -4.33
N LYS A 343 -29.15 18.07 -5.53
CA LYS A 343 -29.37 16.79 -6.21
C LYS A 343 -28.33 15.78 -5.73
N LEU A 344 -28.78 14.58 -5.37
CA LEU A 344 -27.89 13.49 -4.98
C LEU A 344 -27.05 13.02 -6.16
N LYS A 345 -25.73 12.95 -5.96
CA LYS A 345 -24.76 12.35 -6.85
C LYS A 345 -23.90 11.34 -6.11
N VAL A 346 -23.44 10.32 -6.83
CA VAL A 346 -22.45 9.38 -6.32
C VAL A 346 -21.07 9.92 -6.67
N ILE A 347 -20.15 9.90 -5.69
CA ILE A 347 -18.73 10.23 -5.89
C ILE A 347 -17.87 9.09 -5.35
N GLU A 348 -16.62 9.06 -5.78
CA GLU A 348 -15.63 8.12 -5.26
C GLU A 348 -14.67 8.79 -4.28
N GLN A 349 -14.41 8.10 -3.16
CA GLN A 349 -13.45 8.48 -2.13
C GLN A 349 -12.42 7.36 -1.98
N LEU A 350 -11.16 7.76 -1.81
CA LEU A 350 -10.04 6.86 -1.52
C LEU A 350 -9.46 7.25 -0.18
N GLN A 351 -9.50 6.33 0.78
CA GLN A 351 -8.75 6.45 2.02
C GLN A 351 -7.61 5.45 2.02
N TYR A 352 -6.48 5.79 2.63
CA TYR A 352 -5.43 4.82 2.86
C TYR A 352 -4.66 5.07 4.15
N GLU A 353 -4.06 4.00 4.63
CA GLU A 353 -3.04 3.99 5.67
C GLU A 353 -1.81 3.26 5.15
N GLN A 354 -0.66 3.87 5.30
CA GLN A 354 0.64 3.29 5.00
C GLN A 354 1.48 3.34 6.25
N ILE A 355 1.94 2.18 6.71
CA ILE A 355 2.81 2.05 7.88
C ILE A 355 4.14 1.46 7.43
N VAL A 356 5.22 2.19 7.68
CA VAL A 356 6.58 1.72 7.45
C VAL A 356 7.25 1.57 8.81
N ASP A 357 7.54 0.34 9.19
CA ASP A 357 8.16 0.01 10.47
C ASP A 357 9.69 0.10 10.30
N PHE A 358 10.27 1.14 10.88
CA PHE A 358 11.71 1.36 10.90
C PHE A 358 12.34 0.80 12.17
N GLU A 359 13.45 0.09 12.03
CA GLU A 359 14.25 -0.39 13.15
C GLU A 359 15.38 0.59 13.46
N PHE A 360 15.39 1.10 14.69
CA PHE A 360 16.39 2.06 15.18
C PHE A 360 17.07 1.54 16.45
N MET A 361 18.33 1.89 16.66
CA MET A 361 18.96 1.70 17.98
C MET A 361 18.32 2.60 19.04
N PHE A 362 18.11 2.07 20.24
CA PHE A 362 17.37 2.70 21.32
C PHE A 362 18.19 2.72 22.61
N GLY A 363 18.02 3.81 23.37
CA GLY A 363 18.67 4.00 24.66
C GLY A 363 20.21 3.98 24.61
N SER A 364 20.84 3.77 25.77
CA SER A 364 22.28 3.58 25.90
C SER A 364 22.71 2.10 25.91
N SER A 365 21.75 1.16 25.79
CA SER A 365 22.01 -0.28 25.80
C SER A 365 22.43 -0.85 24.44
N GLY A 366 22.14 -0.13 23.34
CA GLY A 366 22.38 -0.60 21.98
C GLY A 366 21.30 -1.56 21.45
N GLU A 367 20.21 -1.75 22.19
CA GLU A 367 19.04 -2.51 21.74
C GLU A 367 18.36 -1.80 20.56
N THR A 368 17.52 -2.51 19.80
CA THR A 368 16.72 -1.90 18.74
C THR A 368 15.26 -1.77 19.14
N THR A 369 14.57 -0.86 18.48
CA THR A 369 13.13 -0.64 18.64
C THR A 369 12.50 -0.38 17.28
N LEU A 370 11.20 -0.65 17.17
CA LEU A 370 10.44 -0.47 15.94
C LEU A 370 9.66 0.85 16.03
N TRP A 371 9.86 1.73 15.07
CA TRP A 371 9.16 3.01 14.98
C TRP A 371 8.22 3.01 13.77
N PRO A 372 6.91 2.99 14.00
CA PRO A 372 5.94 3.07 12.93
C PRO A 372 5.92 4.49 12.35
N HIS A 373 6.32 4.63 11.09
CA HIS A 373 6.05 5.83 10.31
C HIS A 373 4.71 5.66 9.63
N ILE A 374 3.74 6.51 9.97
CA ILE A 374 2.36 6.33 9.54
C ILE A 374 1.97 7.50 8.65
N GLN A 375 1.49 7.18 7.46
CA GLN A 375 0.90 8.12 6.53
C GLN A 375 -0.56 7.74 6.29
N VAL A 376 -1.45 8.70 6.47
CA VAL A 376 -2.89 8.53 6.20
C VAL A 376 -3.41 9.68 5.37
N ASN A 377 -4.37 9.40 4.49
CA ASN A 377 -5.07 10.44 3.73
C ASN A 377 -6.48 10.02 3.30
N THR A 378 -7.32 11.01 3.05
CA THR A 378 -8.63 10.89 2.42
C THR A 378 -8.66 11.77 1.18
N LEU A 379 -8.88 11.15 0.03
CA LEU A 379 -8.82 11.78 -1.29
C LEU A 379 -10.13 11.54 -2.04
N ARG A 380 -10.45 12.41 -2.99
CA ARG A 380 -11.55 12.20 -3.96
C ARG A 380 -10.98 12.26 -5.36
N ARG A 381 -11.68 11.66 -6.33
CA ARG A 381 -11.34 11.87 -7.73
C ARG A 381 -11.45 13.35 -8.08
N LEU A 382 -10.51 13.83 -8.86
CA LEU A 382 -10.48 15.22 -9.32
C LEU A 382 -11.79 15.62 -10.02
N GLU A 383 -12.34 14.73 -10.84
CA GLU A 383 -13.59 14.95 -11.58
C GLU A 383 -14.85 15.00 -10.70
N ASP A 384 -14.80 14.42 -9.50
CA ASP A 384 -15.91 14.43 -8.54
C ASP A 384 -15.97 15.72 -7.69
N ILE A 385 -14.88 16.50 -7.71
CA ILE A 385 -14.73 17.73 -6.92
C ILE A 385 -15.22 18.93 -7.75
N PRO A 386 -16.18 19.73 -7.25
CA PRO A 386 -16.59 20.97 -7.89
C PRO A 386 -15.41 21.90 -8.17
N ILE A 387 -15.42 22.60 -9.31
CA ILE A 387 -14.28 23.38 -9.80
C ILE A 387 -13.82 24.43 -8.77
N ASP A 388 -14.75 25.07 -8.06
CA ASP A 388 -14.46 26.06 -7.02
C ASP A 388 -13.83 25.45 -5.75
N LYS A 389 -13.93 24.13 -5.56
CA LYS A 389 -13.33 23.37 -4.45
C LYS A 389 -12.01 22.68 -4.83
N GLN A 390 -11.64 22.68 -6.11
CA GLN A 390 -10.39 22.06 -6.55
C GLN A 390 -9.19 22.87 -6.04
N LEU A 391 -8.25 22.18 -5.41
CA LEU A 391 -6.98 22.77 -5.02
C LEU A 391 -6.04 22.85 -6.22
N THR A 392 -5.08 23.78 -6.19
CA THR A 392 -4.07 23.90 -7.25
C THR A 392 -3.33 22.58 -7.43
N PRO A 393 -3.18 22.07 -8.67
CA PRO A 393 -2.42 20.85 -8.93
C PRO A 393 -0.99 20.93 -8.40
N ILE A 394 -0.48 19.83 -7.87
CA ILE A 394 0.92 19.74 -7.42
C ILE A 394 1.77 19.51 -8.66
N LYS A 395 2.72 20.41 -8.91
CA LYS A 395 3.69 20.28 -10.01
C LYS A 395 5.01 19.78 -9.44
N LEU A 396 5.49 18.66 -9.98
CA LEU A 396 6.85 18.21 -9.69
C LEU A 396 7.85 19.11 -10.44
N PRO A 397 8.99 19.46 -9.80
CA PRO A 397 10.06 20.21 -10.44
C PRO A 397 10.86 19.27 -11.36
N GLU A 398 10.23 18.84 -12.46
CA GLU A 398 10.87 18.03 -13.48
C GLU A 398 11.80 18.89 -14.35
N GLU A 399 12.75 18.24 -15.03
CA GLU A 399 13.57 18.94 -16.00
C GLU A 399 12.68 19.61 -17.05
N ALA A 400 12.94 20.88 -17.35
CA ALA A 400 12.22 21.57 -18.40
C ALA A 400 12.37 20.78 -19.70
N ASP A 401 11.25 20.51 -20.35
CA ASP A 401 11.20 19.79 -21.61
C ASP A 401 12.05 20.57 -22.62
N LYS A 402 13.30 20.13 -22.84
CA LYS A 402 14.20 20.72 -23.82
C LYS A 402 13.65 20.28 -25.17
N GLY A 403 12.65 21.02 -25.66
CA GLY A 403 11.94 20.85 -26.93
C GLY A 403 12.48 19.67 -27.72
N ALA A 404 11.94 18.50 -27.42
CA ALA A 404 12.58 17.26 -27.79
C ALA A 404 12.23 16.95 -29.26
N GLU A 405 12.85 17.71 -30.17
CA GLU A 405 12.85 17.39 -31.59
C GLU A 405 13.49 16.01 -31.77
N GLY A 406 12.64 15.03 -32.10
CA GLY A 406 13.10 13.67 -32.41
C GLY A 406 13.12 12.68 -31.24
N VAL A 407 12.37 12.90 -30.15
CA VAL A 407 12.10 11.80 -29.21
C VAL A 407 11.37 10.70 -29.99
N PRO A 408 11.96 9.50 -30.12
CA PRO A 408 11.27 8.40 -30.77
C PRO A 408 9.98 8.16 -29.99
N GLU A 409 8.84 8.10 -30.70
CA GLU A 409 7.60 7.66 -30.05
C GLU A 409 7.89 6.36 -29.29
N PRO A 410 7.37 6.19 -28.06
CA PRO A 410 7.50 4.95 -27.33
C PRO A 410 7.01 3.81 -28.19
N VAL A 411 7.94 3.00 -28.71
CA VAL A 411 7.59 1.86 -29.55
C VAL A 411 7.06 0.79 -28.63
N VAL A 412 5.73 0.76 -28.44
CA VAL A 412 5.04 -0.39 -27.87
C VAL A 412 5.12 -1.49 -28.92
N ARG A 413 6.22 -2.25 -28.90
CA ARG A 413 6.26 -3.51 -29.63
C ARG A 413 5.31 -4.44 -28.91
N ASN A 414 4.16 -4.73 -29.52
CA ASN A 414 3.41 -5.92 -29.18
C ASN A 414 4.43 -7.06 -29.18
N MET A 415 4.68 -7.64 -28.02
CA MET A 415 5.56 -8.80 -27.94
C MET A 415 4.83 -9.91 -28.68
N LYS A 416 5.11 -10.04 -29.99
CA LYS A 416 4.74 -11.19 -30.81
C LYS A 416 5.58 -12.36 -30.32
N HIS A 417 5.25 -12.85 -29.15
CA HIS A 417 5.74 -14.14 -28.71
C HIS A 417 4.91 -15.24 -29.39
N THR A 418 4.79 -15.18 -30.71
CA THR A 418 4.39 -16.33 -31.52
C THR A 418 5.60 -17.26 -31.47
N ARG A 419 5.55 -18.25 -30.60
CA ARG A 419 6.24 -19.50 -30.90
C ARG A 419 5.35 -20.16 -31.94
N GLU A 420 5.76 -20.08 -33.21
CA GLU A 420 5.58 -21.28 -34.03
C GLU A 420 6.23 -22.46 -33.29
#